data_AF-A0A3C1U477-F1
#
_entry.id   AF-A0A3C1U477-F1
#
_cell.length_a   1.000
_cell.length_b   1.000
_cell.length_c   1.000
_cell.angle_alpha   90.00
_cell.angle_beta   90.00
_cell.angle_gamma   90.00
#
_symmetry.space_group_name_H-M   'P 1'
#
loop_
_entity.id
_entity.type
_entity.pdbx_description
1 polymer ?
#
loop_
_entity_poly.entity_id
_entity_poly.type
_entity_poly.pdbx_seq_one_letter_code
_entity_poly.pdbx_strand_id
1 'polypeptide(L)' 'FMTIGQYLQPTPKHASVDRFVTPDTFETYAKLGRAKGFLLMASTPLTRSSYHADADFAALQSARNAALEPA' A
#
# COMPACT_ATOMS: atom_id res chain seq x y z
N PHE A 1 -2.03 -8.36 -1.07
CA PHE A 1 -1.73 -6.94 -1.36
C PHE A 1 -1.48 -6.21 -0.05
N MET A 2 -0.84 -5.05 -0.08
CA MET A 2 -0.62 -4.22 1.10
C MET A 2 -0.81 -2.75 0.73
N THR A 3 -1.43 -1.99 1.66
CA THR A 3 -1.66 -0.56 1.53
C THR A 3 -0.97 0.18 2.67
N ILE A 4 -0.27 1.28 2.36
CA ILE A 4 0.39 2.15 3.34
C ILE A 4 0.05 3.59 3.00
N GLY A 5 -0.64 4.28 3.92
CA GLY A 5 -1.08 5.67 3.76
C GLY A 5 -0.68 6.57 4.92
N GLN A 6 -0.75 7.89 4.72
CA GLN A 6 -0.52 8.87 5.78
C GLN A 6 -1.69 8.84 6.77
N TYR A 7 -1.36 8.79 8.05
CA TYR A 7 -2.33 9.08 9.10
C TYR A 7 -2.71 10.56 9.07
N LEU A 8 -4.00 10.84 8.93
CA LEU A 8 -4.56 12.18 9.08
C LEU A 8 -5.46 12.15 10.31
N GLN A 9 -5.13 12.97 11.29
CA GLN A 9 -5.90 13.10 12.52
C GLN A 9 -7.31 13.63 12.20
N PRO A 10 -8.38 12.88 12.49
CA PRO A 10 -9.74 13.32 12.15
C PRO A 10 -10.19 14.53 12.99
N THR A 11 -9.86 14.51 14.29
CA THR A 11 -10.18 15.58 15.24
C THR A 11 -9.11 15.66 16.33
N PRO A 12 -8.99 16.77 17.08
CA PRO A 12 -8.00 16.94 18.16
C PRO A 12 -8.08 15.89 19.30
N LYS A 13 -9.19 15.14 19.39
CA LYS A 13 -9.36 14.07 20.39
C LYS A 13 -8.66 12.77 20.00
N HIS A 14 -8.27 12.61 18.73
CA HIS A 14 -7.53 11.44 18.26
C HIS A 14 -6.02 11.64 18.47
N ALA A 15 -5.24 10.57 18.28
CA ALA A 15 -3.79 10.65 18.34
C ALA A 15 -3.26 11.81 17.46
N SER A 16 -2.34 12.59 18.00
CA SER A 16 -1.70 13.66 17.25
C SER A 16 -0.85 13.09 16.13
N VAL A 17 -0.75 13.82 15.02
CA VAL A 17 0.19 13.47 13.95
C VAL A 17 1.61 13.65 14.47
N ASP A 18 2.38 12.56 14.52
CA ASP A 18 3.81 12.59 14.86
C ASP A 18 4.65 13.24 13.76
N ARG A 19 4.38 12.86 12.50
CA ARG A 19 5.08 13.39 11.32
C ARG A 19 4.24 13.25 10.05
N PHE A 20 4.53 14.12 9.08
CA PHE A 20 4.10 13.97 7.69
C PHE A 20 5.20 13.29 6.89
N VAL A 21 4.92 12.10 6.40
CA VAL A 21 5.88 11.26 5.68
C VAL A 21 6.06 11.79 4.25
N THR A 22 7.30 11.88 3.78
CA THR A 22 7.60 12.36 2.41
C THR A 22 7.23 11.33 1.35
N PRO A 23 6.90 11.75 0.11
CA PRO A 23 6.64 10.84 -1.01
C PRO A 23 7.74 9.79 -1.22
N ASP A 24 9.02 10.17 -1.15
CA ASP A 24 10.17 9.26 -1.33
C ASP A 24 10.21 8.15 -0.27
N THR A 25 9.73 8.44 0.94
CA THR A 25 9.66 7.45 2.01
C THR A 25 8.57 6.41 1.73
N PHE A 26 7.43 6.82 1.16
CA PHE A 26 6.41 5.88 0.69
C PHE A 26 6.93 5.01 -0.46
N GLU A 27 7.71 5.57 -1.39
CA GLU A 27 8.36 4.77 -2.44
C GLU A 27 9.31 3.72 -1.85
N THR A 28 10.06 4.09 -0.81
CA THR A 28 10.93 3.18 -0.07
C THR A 28 10.11 2.05 0.57
N TYR A 29 8.96 2.34 1.19
CA TYR A 29 8.07 1.31 1.72
C TYR A 29 7.54 0.37 0.65
N ALA A 30 7.17 0.90 -0.52
CA ALA A 30 6.73 0.08 -1.64
C ALA A 30 7.85 -0.85 -2.14
N LYS A 31 9.09 -0.36 -2.24
CA LYS A 31 10.27 -1.16 -2.61
C LYS A 31 10.52 -2.29 -1.59
N LEU A 32 10.50 -1.96 -0.29
CA LEU A 32 10.67 -2.94 0.79
C LEU A 32 9.56 -3.99 0.81
N GLY A 33 8.31 -3.59 0.60
CA GLY A 33 7.17 -4.51 0.54
C GLY A 33 7.29 -5.49 -0.63
N ARG A 34 7.66 -5.00 -1.83
CA ARG A 34 7.93 -5.87 -2.99
C ARG A 34 9.06 -6.85 -2.71
N ALA A 35 10.16 -6.39 -2.11
CA ALA A 35 11.28 -7.26 -1.72
C ALA A 35 10.88 -8.33 -0.69
N LYS A 36 9.86 -8.07 0.14
CA LYS A 36 9.29 -9.04 1.09
C LYS A 36 8.27 -10.01 0.46
N GLY A 37 8.03 -9.93 -0.86
CA GLY A 37 7.14 -10.85 -1.58
C GLY A 37 5.68 -10.42 -1.65
N PHE A 38 5.33 -9.18 -1.26
CA PHE A 38 4.00 -8.66 -1.55
C PHE A 38 3.85 -8.46 -3.06
N LEU A 39 2.93 -9.20 -3.67
CA LEU A 39 2.64 -9.14 -5.11
C LEU A 39 2.04 -7.80 -5.56
N LEU A 40 1.47 -7.03 -4.63
CA LEU A 40 0.93 -5.70 -4.89
C LEU A 40 1.13 -4.80 -3.67
N MET A 41 1.66 -3.60 -3.92
CA MET A 41 1.94 -2.56 -2.93
C MET A 41 1.34 -1.23 -3.41
N ALA A 42 0.39 -0.69 -2.65
CA ALA A 42 -0.08 0.68 -2.81
C ALA A 42 0.47 1.53 -1.66
N SER A 43 1.35 2.49 -1.93
CA SER A 43 2.00 3.28 -0.91
C SER A 43 2.14 4.73 -1.33
N THR A 44 1.27 5.59 -0.81
CA THR A 44 1.26 7.04 -1.06
C THR A 44 0.61 7.76 0.13
N PRO A 45 0.79 9.08 0.30
CA PRO A 45 0.13 9.81 1.40
C PRO A 45 -1.39 9.61 1.45
N LEU A 46 -2.05 9.56 0.29
CA LEU A 46 -3.51 9.49 0.20
C LEU A 46 -4.06 8.07 0.03
N THR A 47 -3.21 7.05 0.02
CA THR A 47 -3.68 5.66 -0.03
C THR A 47 -4.62 5.37 1.14
N ARG A 48 -5.73 4.70 0.84
CA ARG A 48 -6.69 4.14 1.80
C ARG A 48 -6.94 2.69 1.43
N SER A 49 -7.34 1.88 2.41
CA SER A 49 -7.55 0.43 2.20
C SER A 49 -8.59 0.10 1.14
N SER A 50 -9.60 0.96 0.95
CA SER A 50 -10.66 0.78 -0.05
C SER A 50 -10.43 1.52 -1.36
N TYR A 51 -9.40 2.37 -1.46
CA TYR A 51 -9.16 3.18 -2.65
C TYR A 51 -8.63 2.28 -3.77
N HIS A 52 -9.39 2.13 -4.86
CA HIS A 52 -9.14 1.20 -5.97
C HIS A 52 -9.07 -0.29 -5.60
N ALA A 53 -9.68 -0.68 -4.48
CA ALA A 53 -9.58 -2.06 -3.98
C ALA A 53 -10.01 -3.13 -5.00
N ASP A 54 -11.04 -2.86 -5.81
CA ASP A 54 -11.51 -3.81 -6.84
C ASP A 54 -10.45 -4.04 -7.92
N ALA A 55 -9.90 -2.96 -8.48
CA ALA A 55 -8.86 -3.02 -9.50
C ALA A 55 -7.57 -3.63 -8.94
N ASP A 56 -7.19 -3.24 -7.74
CA ASP A 56 -6.02 -3.78 -7.03
C ASP A 56 -6.17 -5.28 -6.75
N PHE A 57 -7.38 -5.72 -6.37
CA PHE A 57 -7.63 -7.13 -6.12
C PHE A 57 -7.58 -7.96 -7.41
N ALA A 58 -8.14 -7.45 -8.51
CA ALA A 58 -8.03 -8.09 -9.82
C ALA A 58 -6.56 -8.21 -10.27
N ALA A 59 -5.77 -7.14 -10.11
CA ALA A 59 -4.34 -7.15 -10.42
C ALA A 59 -3.57 -8.14 -9.54
N LEU A 60 -3.88 -8.22 -8.25
CA LEU A 60 -3.30 -9.20 -7.33
C LEU A 60 -3.60 -10.64 -7.76
N GLN A 61 -4.85 -10.94 -8.12
CA GLN A 61 -5.21 -12.28 -8.58
C GLN A 61 -4.44 -12.65 -9.84
N SER A 62 -4.37 -11.73 -10.82
CA SER A 62 -3.60 -11.93 -12.05
C SER A 62 -2.13 -12.20 -11.76
N ALA A 63 -1.49 -11.38 -10.91
CA ALA A 63 -0.10 -11.57 -10.51
C ALA A 63 0.13 -12.89 -9.75
N ARG A 64 -0.84 -13.29 -8.92
CA ARG A 64 -0.77 -14.56 -8.18
C ARG A 64 -0.86 -15.76 -9.12
N ASN A 65 -1.79 -15.75 -10.06
CA ASN A 65 -1.97 -16.84 -11.01
C ASN A 65 -0.75 -16.98 -11.91
N ALA A 66 -0.21 -15.87 -12.43
CA ALA A 66 1.01 -15.87 -13.23
C ALA A 66 2.23 -16.45 -12.48
N ALA A 67 2.30 -16.25 -11.16
CA ALA A 67 3.36 -16.83 -10.33
C ALA A 67 3.17 -18.33 -10.00
N LEU A 68 1.99 -18.90 -10.28
CA LEU A 68 1.65 -20.31 -10.03
C LEU A 68 1.66 -21.17 -11.29
N GLU A 69 1.62 -20.57 -12.49
CA GLU A 69 1.74 -21.29 -13.74
C GLU A 69 3.11 -22.00 -13.82
N PRO A 70 3.15 -23.32 -14.09
CA PRO A 70 4.41 -24.04 -14.28
C PRO A 70 5.09 -23.55 -15.57
N ALA A 71 6.42 -23.47 -15.53
CA ALA A 71 7.26 -23.05 -16.65
C ALA A 71 7.14 -23.97 -17.87
#